data_AF-A0A846E967-F1
#
_entry.id   AF-A0A846E967-F1
#
_cell.length_a   1.000
_cell.length_b   1.000
_cell.length_c   1.000
_cell.angle_alpha   90.00
_cell.angle_beta   90.00
_cell.angle_gamma   90.00
#
_symmetry.space_group_name_H-M   'P 1'
#
loop_
_entity.id
_entity.type
_entity.pdbx_description
1 polymer ?
#
loop_
_entity_poly.entity_id
_entity_poly.type
_entity_poly.pdbx_seq_one_letter_code
_entity_poly.pdbx_strand_id
1 'polypeptide(L)'
;MKTRRKQQLVYVALDDPEVPSQGAYLVAIAFGGEDSPASREQAKFELERRFEEELPPFDRYPFAFPNGLSVEQNLIHIPEDFIVARKTGTSDAAIDLEGIPAEKRAEIEAILNGAAEAIAKARLATALAKAHQAALPYADLLRLIFDPSGQQYLTEEQCALIEDKAFAKAIKELAEAKAEMTRFDLTATGDWQLILDCILSEEVSQELTVNLPAERRSPPKANGQVAASPAE
;
A
#
# COMPACT_ATOMS: atom_id res chain seq x y z
N MET A 1 12.62 -19.49 16.54
CA MET A 1 11.21 -19.02 16.61
C MET A 1 10.87 -18.40 15.27
N LYS A 2 9.92 -18.97 14.52
CA LYS A 2 9.45 -18.36 13.26
C LYS A 2 8.70 -17.08 13.64
N THR A 3 9.18 -15.93 13.20
CA THR A 3 8.47 -14.65 13.32
C THR A 3 7.12 -14.82 12.61
N ARG A 4 6.03 -14.94 13.38
CA ARG A 4 4.67 -14.88 12.82
C ARG A 4 4.58 -13.54 12.10
N ARG A 5 4.42 -13.54 10.77
CA ARG A 5 4.06 -12.32 10.04
C ARG A 5 2.79 -11.80 10.70
N LYS A 6 2.80 -10.54 11.15
CA LYS A 6 1.57 -9.86 11.54
C LYS A 6 0.75 -9.76 10.26
N GLN A 7 -0.31 -10.56 10.17
CA GLN A 7 -1.29 -10.42 9.09
C GLN A 7 -2.15 -9.20 9.38
N GLN A 8 -2.63 -8.56 8.33
CA GLN A 8 -3.59 -7.47 8.44
C GLN A 8 -4.92 -7.99 7.92
N LEU A 9 -5.98 -7.80 8.70
CA LEU A 9 -7.34 -7.98 8.22
C LEU A 9 -7.77 -6.65 7.62
N VAL A 10 -8.36 -6.71 6.42
CA VAL A 10 -8.75 -5.53 5.67
C VAL A 10 -10.25 -5.56 5.44
N TYR A 11 -10.88 -4.41 5.60
CA TYR A 11 -12.31 -4.23 5.50
C TYR A 11 -12.61 -3.00 4.63
N VAL A 12 -13.76 -3.04 3.98
CA VAL A 12 -14.44 -1.85 3.45
C VAL A 12 -15.47 -1.41 4.48
N ALA A 13 -15.40 -0.15 4.91
CA ALA A 13 -16.42 0.50 5.70
C ALA A 13 -17.29 1.37 4.77
N LEU A 14 -18.56 1.00 4.60
CA LEU A 14 -19.51 1.82 3.83
C LEU A 14 -19.96 3.02 4.66
N ASP A 15 -19.96 4.20 4.06
CA ASP A 15 -20.47 5.44 4.67
C ASP A 15 -21.99 5.33 4.91
N ASP A 16 -22.73 4.87 3.90
CA ASP A 16 -24.16 4.56 3.98
C ASP A 16 -24.46 3.18 3.35
N PRO A 17 -24.96 2.19 4.10
CA PRO A 17 -25.40 0.90 3.54
C PRO A 17 -26.68 1.02 2.71
N GLU A 18 -27.42 2.12 2.84
CA GLU A 18 -28.55 2.44 1.97
C GLU A 18 -28.12 2.98 0.61
N VAL A 19 -26.98 3.66 0.56
CA VAL A 19 -26.40 4.21 -0.67
C VAL A 19 -24.91 3.88 -0.70
N PRO A 20 -24.51 2.62 -1.02
CA PRO A 20 -23.11 2.21 -0.95
C PRO A 20 -22.17 3.09 -1.79
N SER A 21 -22.65 3.58 -2.92
CA SER A 21 -21.94 4.50 -3.81
C SER A 21 -21.65 5.89 -3.22
N GLN A 22 -22.26 6.27 -2.10
CA GLN A 22 -22.07 7.57 -1.46
C GLN A 22 -20.67 7.75 -0.87
N GLY A 23 -20.04 6.67 -0.41
CA GLY A 23 -18.71 6.72 0.16
C GLY A 23 -18.30 5.40 0.79
N ALA A 24 -17.01 5.08 0.68
CA ALA A 24 -16.45 3.89 1.31
C ALA A 24 -14.99 4.09 1.71
N TYR A 25 -14.60 3.51 2.85
CA TYR A 25 -13.27 3.64 3.42
C TYR A 25 -12.57 2.29 3.54
N LEU A 26 -11.26 2.30 3.35
CA LEU A 26 -10.40 1.15 3.59
C LEU A 26 -9.94 1.15 5.05
N VAL A 27 -10.27 0.08 5.79
CA VAL A 27 -9.86 -0.11 7.18
C VAL A 27 -8.94 -1.33 7.28
N ALA A 28 -7.72 -1.13 7.79
CA ALA A 28 -6.74 -2.19 7.97
C ALA A 28 -6.36 -2.33 9.45
N ILE A 29 -6.51 -3.54 10.00
CA ILE A 29 -6.21 -3.84 11.40
C ILE A 29 -5.11 -4.88 11.45
N ALA A 30 -4.05 -4.60 12.22
CA ALA A 30 -3.00 -5.58 12.47
C ALA A 30 -3.48 -6.68 13.42
N PHE A 31 -3.29 -7.94 13.05
CA PHE A 31 -3.68 -9.09 13.85
C PHE A 31 -2.56 -10.14 13.97
N GLY A 32 -2.54 -10.84 15.10
CA GLY A 32 -1.48 -11.79 15.49
C GLY A 32 -1.83 -13.26 15.28
N GLY A 33 -2.46 -13.62 14.16
CA GLY A 33 -2.91 -14.99 13.88
C GLY A 33 -3.28 -15.19 12.41
N GLU A 34 -3.67 -16.42 12.06
CA GLU A 34 -4.25 -16.75 10.74
C GLU A 34 -5.68 -16.20 10.61
N ASP A 35 -6.08 -15.86 9.39
CA ASP A 35 -7.45 -15.45 9.09
C ASP A 35 -8.44 -16.59 9.37
N SER A 36 -9.29 -16.38 10.36
CA SER A 36 -10.31 -17.31 10.88
C SER A 36 -11.55 -16.55 11.36
N PRO A 37 -12.73 -17.18 11.44
CA PRO A 37 -13.94 -16.54 11.97
C PRO A 37 -13.71 -15.86 13.34
N ALA A 38 -13.02 -16.55 14.26
CA ALA A 38 -12.70 -16.01 15.58
C ALA A 38 -11.78 -14.77 15.52
N SER A 39 -10.75 -14.79 14.65
CA SER A 39 -9.88 -13.62 14.48
C SER A 39 -10.59 -12.43 13.82
N ARG A 40 -11.56 -12.69 12.92
CA ARG A 40 -12.38 -11.66 12.30
C ARG A 40 -13.34 -11.03 13.30
N GLU A 41 -13.98 -11.84 14.15
CA GLU A 41 -14.85 -11.38 15.24
C GLU A 41 -14.06 -10.57 16.26
N GLN A 42 -12.89 -11.04 16.68
CA GLN A 42 -12.02 -10.29 17.59
C GLN A 42 -11.54 -8.96 16.98
N ALA A 43 -11.31 -8.92 15.67
CA ALA A 43 -10.95 -7.69 14.97
C ALA A 43 -12.13 -6.71 14.86
N LYS A 44 -13.36 -7.20 14.66
CA LYS A 44 -14.58 -6.38 14.74
C LYS A 44 -14.76 -5.80 16.14
N PHE A 45 -14.63 -6.61 17.18
CA PHE A 45 -14.68 -6.16 18.56
C PHE A 45 -13.60 -5.10 18.85
N GLU A 46 -12.37 -5.30 18.37
CA GLU A 46 -11.31 -4.30 18.53
C GLU A 46 -11.59 -3.02 17.73
N LEU A 47 -12.23 -3.09 16.56
CA LEU A 47 -12.70 -1.89 15.87
C LEU A 47 -13.76 -1.17 16.69
N GLU A 48 -14.81 -1.87 17.13
CA GLU A 48 -15.89 -1.33 17.97
C GLU A 48 -15.33 -0.63 19.20
N ARG A 49 -14.44 -1.32 19.92
CA ARG A 49 -13.75 -0.77 21.08
C ARG A 49 -12.96 0.50 20.74
N ARG A 50 -12.24 0.53 19.60
CA ARG A 50 -11.51 1.74 19.18
C ARG A 50 -12.44 2.87 18.74
N PHE A 51 -13.61 2.55 18.18
CA PHE A 51 -14.65 3.52 17.87
C PHE A 51 -15.23 4.14 19.14
N GLU A 52 -15.55 3.31 20.14
CA GLU A 52 -16.10 3.76 21.42
C GLU A 52 -15.09 4.55 22.26
N GLU A 53 -13.82 4.16 22.23
CA GLU A 53 -12.75 4.76 23.03
C GLU A 53 -11.99 5.89 22.34
N GLU A 54 -12.35 6.26 21.10
CA GLU A 54 -11.66 7.27 20.27
C GLU A 54 -10.13 7.04 20.17
N LEU A 55 -9.66 5.78 20.23
CA LEU A 55 -8.22 5.48 20.30
C LEU A 55 -7.55 5.48 18.91
N PRO A 56 -6.33 6.04 18.77
CA PRO A 56 -5.54 5.96 17.54
C PRO A 56 -5.25 4.49 17.13
N PRO A 57 -5.13 4.16 15.82
CA PRO A 57 -4.37 4.87 14.79
C PRO A 57 -5.24 5.74 13.86
N PHE A 58 -6.48 5.97 14.26
CA PHE A 58 -7.43 6.79 13.52
C PHE A 58 -7.19 8.25 13.88
N ASP A 59 -6.19 8.87 13.24
CA ASP A 59 -5.84 10.28 13.47
C ASP A 59 -6.95 11.28 13.03
N ARG A 60 -8.18 10.83 12.78
CA ARG A 60 -9.27 11.62 12.18
C ARG A 60 -10.65 11.23 12.68
N TYR A 61 -11.29 12.19 13.35
CA TYR A 61 -12.73 12.42 13.22
C TYR A 61 -13.05 12.76 11.74
N PRO A 62 -14.22 12.41 11.18
CA PRO A 62 -15.40 11.86 11.85
C PRO A 62 -15.73 10.46 11.31
N PHE A 63 -15.32 9.41 12.02
CA PHE A 63 -15.87 8.05 11.77
C PHE A 63 -16.94 7.66 12.80
N ALA A 64 -17.76 8.62 13.22
CA ALA A 64 -19.15 8.27 13.47
C ALA A 64 -19.75 8.12 12.08
N PHE A 65 -20.15 6.91 11.67
CA PHE A 65 -20.96 6.77 10.46
C PHE A 65 -22.04 7.86 10.54
N PRO A 66 -22.14 8.80 9.58
CA PRO A 66 -22.99 9.99 9.71
C PRO A 66 -24.44 9.66 10.08
N ASN A 67 -24.84 8.41 9.80
CA ASN A 67 -26.15 7.83 10.05
C ASN A 67 -26.28 7.03 11.37
N GLY A 68 -25.26 6.99 12.23
CA GLY A 68 -25.30 6.31 13.54
C GLY A 68 -25.21 4.78 13.49
N LEU A 69 -24.50 4.24 12.50
CA LEU A 69 -24.48 2.80 12.20
C LEU A 69 -23.32 2.05 12.88
N SER A 70 -23.44 0.72 12.97
CA SER A 70 -22.51 -0.15 13.73
C SER A 70 -21.47 -0.84 12.84
N VAL A 71 -20.35 -1.22 13.44
CA VAL A 71 -19.28 -2.04 12.82
C VAL A 71 -19.84 -3.31 12.17
N GLU A 72 -20.88 -3.92 12.75
CA GLU A 72 -21.48 -5.13 12.22
C GLU A 72 -22.16 -4.95 10.85
N GLN A 73 -22.77 -3.78 10.61
CA GLN A 73 -23.60 -3.53 9.43
C GLN A 73 -22.83 -2.90 8.27
N ASN A 74 -21.73 -2.21 8.57
CA ASN A 74 -21.03 -1.37 7.59
C ASN A 74 -19.68 -1.93 7.14
N LEU A 75 -19.14 -2.94 7.83
CA LEU A 75 -17.82 -3.50 7.53
C LEU A 75 -17.91 -4.81 6.79
N ILE A 76 -17.44 -4.78 5.55
CA ILE A 76 -17.32 -5.95 4.68
C ILE A 76 -15.85 -6.37 4.65
N HIS A 77 -15.57 -7.60 5.07
CA HIS A 77 -14.21 -8.15 5.07
C HIS A 77 -13.74 -8.43 3.64
N ILE A 78 -12.48 -8.07 3.34
CA ILE A 78 -11.81 -8.37 2.08
C ILE A 78 -10.82 -9.52 2.32
N PRO A 79 -11.10 -10.74 1.82
CA PRO A 79 -10.19 -11.87 1.95
C PRO A 79 -8.81 -11.59 1.33
N GLU A 80 -7.73 -12.11 1.93
CA GLU A 80 -6.38 -11.94 1.37
C GLU A 80 -6.28 -12.54 -0.04
N ASP A 81 -6.92 -13.69 -0.27
CA ASP A 81 -6.96 -14.33 -1.59
C ASP A 81 -7.64 -13.46 -2.65
N PHE A 82 -8.61 -12.63 -2.26
CA PHE A 82 -9.26 -11.67 -3.16
C PHE A 82 -8.32 -10.54 -3.58
N ILE A 83 -7.49 -10.07 -2.64
CA ILE A 83 -6.45 -9.06 -2.93
C ILE A 83 -5.36 -9.67 -3.83
N VAL A 84 -4.94 -10.91 -3.54
CA VAL A 84 -3.93 -11.62 -4.34
C VAL A 84 -4.44 -11.90 -5.75
N ALA A 85 -5.68 -12.39 -5.87
CA ALA A 85 -6.42 -12.57 -7.11
C ALA A 85 -6.34 -11.33 -8.02
N ARG A 86 -6.60 -10.15 -7.45
CA ARG A 86 -6.52 -8.87 -8.16
C ARG A 86 -5.09 -8.46 -8.51
N LYS A 87 -4.11 -8.78 -7.67
CA LYS A 87 -2.68 -8.59 -8.01
C LYS A 87 -2.26 -9.45 -9.22
N THR A 88 -2.76 -10.68 -9.32
CA THR A 88 -2.30 -11.67 -10.31
C THR A 88 -3.20 -11.80 -11.54
N GLY A 89 -4.36 -11.15 -11.55
CA GLY A 89 -5.33 -11.23 -12.65
C GLY A 89 -6.13 -12.53 -12.68
N THR A 90 -6.33 -13.18 -11.53
CA THR A 90 -7.07 -14.45 -11.39
C THR A 90 -8.27 -14.22 -10.49
N SER A 91 -9.52 -14.25 -10.98
CA SER A 91 -10.68 -13.62 -10.32
C SER A 91 -11.58 -14.52 -9.46
N ASP A 92 -11.16 -15.70 -9.03
CA ASP A 92 -12.09 -16.70 -8.46
C ASP A 92 -12.36 -16.57 -6.95
N ALA A 93 -11.79 -15.59 -6.27
CA ALA A 93 -12.02 -15.38 -4.85
C ALA A 93 -13.42 -14.78 -4.62
N ALA A 94 -14.26 -15.46 -3.82
CA ALA A 94 -15.59 -14.99 -3.47
C ALA A 94 -15.56 -14.14 -2.20
N ILE A 95 -16.31 -13.04 -2.21
CA ILE A 95 -16.64 -12.26 -1.01
C ILE A 95 -18.03 -12.66 -0.55
N ASP A 96 -18.18 -12.86 0.75
CA ASP A 96 -19.48 -13.15 1.34
C ASP A 96 -20.30 -11.85 1.44
N LEU A 97 -21.36 -11.78 0.64
CA LEU A 97 -22.34 -10.69 0.60
C LEU A 97 -23.72 -11.18 1.05
N GLU A 98 -23.78 -12.21 1.89
CA GLU A 98 -25.03 -12.67 2.49
C GLU A 98 -25.71 -11.53 3.28
N GLY A 99 -27.04 -11.43 3.16
CA GLY A 99 -27.82 -10.35 3.79
C GLY A 99 -27.85 -9.03 3.01
N ILE A 100 -27.01 -8.84 1.98
CA ILE A 100 -27.02 -7.63 1.14
C ILE A 100 -28.13 -7.73 0.07
N PRO A 101 -29.01 -6.70 -0.04
CA PRO A 101 -30.05 -6.64 -1.07
C PRO A 101 -29.47 -6.73 -2.48
N ALA A 102 -30.15 -7.46 -3.38
CA ALA A 102 -29.64 -7.76 -4.72
C ALA A 102 -29.37 -6.50 -5.54
N GLU A 103 -30.22 -5.49 -5.38
CA GLU A 103 -30.13 -4.18 -6.01
C GLU A 103 -28.85 -3.41 -5.65
N LYS A 104 -28.26 -3.66 -4.47
CA LYS A 104 -27.04 -2.98 -3.99
C LYS A 104 -25.76 -3.77 -4.24
N ARG A 105 -25.87 -5.05 -4.63
CA ARG A 105 -24.70 -5.94 -4.79
C ARG A 105 -23.71 -5.43 -5.81
N ALA A 106 -24.18 -4.92 -6.94
CA ALA A 106 -23.29 -4.42 -7.99
C ALA A 106 -22.45 -3.21 -7.54
N GLU A 107 -23.04 -2.29 -6.78
CA GLU A 107 -22.33 -1.13 -6.22
C GLU A 107 -21.28 -1.57 -5.19
N ILE A 108 -21.67 -2.48 -4.30
CA ILE A 108 -20.77 -3.04 -3.28
C ILE A 108 -19.63 -3.83 -3.92
N GLU A 109 -19.90 -4.63 -4.95
CA GLU A 109 -18.88 -5.35 -5.71
C GLU A 109 -17.87 -4.41 -6.37
N ALA A 110 -18.32 -3.30 -6.97
CA ALA A 110 -17.42 -2.29 -7.53
C ALA A 110 -16.52 -1.67 -6.45
N ILE A 111 -17.09 -1.34 -5.28
CA ILE A 111 -16.33 -0.80 -4.14
C ILE A 111 -15.31 -1.81 -3.63
N LEU A 112 -15.69 -3.08 -3.48
CA LEU A 112 -14.79 -4.14 -3.02
C LEU A 112 -13.68 -4.42 -4.03
N ASN A 113 -14.00 -4.41 -5.32
CA ASN A 113 -13.01 -4.49 -6.39
C ASN A 113 -12.03 -3.32 -6.29
N GLY A 114 -12.55 -2.10 -6.16
CA GLY A 114 -11.73 -0.90 -6.03
C GLY A 114 -10.82 -0.92 -4.82
N ALA A 115 -11.34 -1.37 -3.68
CA ALA A 115 -10.59 -1.55 -2.44
C ALA A 115 -9.44 -2.56 -2.63
N ALA A 116 -9.72 -3.73 -3.20
CA ALA A 116 -8.72 -4.75 -3.46
C ALA A 116 -7.66 -4.29 -4.48
N GLU A 117 -8.07 -3.58 -5.53
CA GLU A 117 -7.18 -2.98 -6.52
C GLU A 117 -6.28 -1.91 -5.90
N ALA A 118 -6.81 -1.03 -5.05
CA ALA A 118 -6.03 -0.02 -4.34
C ALA A 118 -4.95 -0.68 -3.45
N ILE A 119 -5.32 -1.72 -2.70
CA ILE A 119 -4.37 -2.48 -1.86
C ILE A 119 -3.31 -3.17 -2.72
N ALA A 120 -3.72 -3.82 -3.81
CA ALA A 120 -2.81 -4.50 -4.74
C ALA A 120 -1.81 -3.50 -5.37
N LYS A 121 -2.31 -2.35 -5.83
CA LYS A 121 -1.50 -1.25 -6.39
C LYS A 121 -0.51 -0.70 -5.38
N ALA A 122 -0.92 -0.46 -4.13
CA ALA A 122 -0.03 0.01 -3.06
C ALA A 122 1.10 -1.00 -2.76
N ARG A 123 0.78 -2.30 -2.74
CA ARG A 123 1.77 -3.38 -2.55
C ARG A 123 2.76 -3.45 -3.72
N LEU A 124 2.27 -3.39 -4.95
CA LEU A 124 3.09 -3.37 -6.16
C LEU A 124 4.01 -2.13 -6.20
N ALA A 125 3.49 -0.96 -5.85
CA ALA A 125 4.27 0.28 -5.80
C ALA A 125 5.40 0.18 -4.78
N THR A 126 5.12 -0.40 -3.61
CA THR A 126 6.13 -0.65 -2.58
C THR A 126 7.20 -1.64 -3.06
N ALA A 127 6.81 -2.72 -3.73
CA ALA A 127 7.73 -3.71 -4.29
C ALA A 127 8.64 -3.08 -5.36
N LEU A 128 8.05 -2.31 -6.28
CA LEU A 128 8.77 -1.60 -7.33
C LEU A 128 9.75 -0.58 -6.75
N ALA A 129 9.35 0.19 -5.74
CA ALA A 129 10.22 1.17 -5.08
C ALA A 129 11.44 0.49 -4.42
N LYS A 130 11.24 -0.65 -3.74
CA LYS A 130 12.34 -1.43 -3.15
C LYS A 130 13.29 -1.99 -4.20
N ALA A 131 12.75 -2.57 -5.27
CA ALA A 131 13.54 -3.12 -6.36
C ALA A 131 14.33 -2.01 -7.09
N HIS A 132 13.71 -0.85 -7.29
CA HIS A 132 14.38 0.32 -7.86
C HIS A 132 15.54 0.80 -6.98
N GLN A 133 15.34 0.91 -5.66
CA GLN A 133 16.41 1.26 -4.73
C GLN A 133 17.58 0.27 -4.76
N ALA A 134 17.29 -1.04 -4.90
CA ALA A 134 18.32 -2.07 -5.01
C ALA A 134 19.10 -2.00 -6.34
N ALA A 135 18.42 -1.64 -7.44
CA ALA A 135 19.04 -1.54 -8.77
C ALA A 135 19.77 -0.20 -9.02
N LEU A 136 19.41 0.85 -8.28
CA LEU A 136 19.94 2.22 -8.46
C LEU A 136 21.47 2.31 -8.51
N PRO A 137 22.25 1.60 -7.67
CA PRO A 137 23.71 1.66 -7.71
C PRO A 137 24.32 1.21 -9.04
N TYR A 138 23.59 0.43 -9.84
CA TYR A 138 24.05 -0.11 -11.11
C TYR A 138 23.61 0.73 -12.31
N ALA A 139 22.89 1.83 -12.10
CA ALA A 139 22.28 2.62 -13.18
C ALA A 139 23.30 3.13 -14.20
N ASP A 140 24.43 3.67 -13.75
CA ASP A 140 25.46 4.21 -14.64
C ASP A 140 26.20 3.12 -15.41
N LEU A 141 26.42 1.97 -14.77
CA LEU A 141 26.98 0.78 -15.43
C LEU A 141 26.04 0.24 -16.52
N LEU A 142 24.73 0.21 -16.27
CA LEU A 142 23.75 -0.18 -17.29
C LEU A 142 23.70 0.83 -18.45
N ARG A 143 23.72 2.14 -18.15
CA ARG A 143 23.78 3.18 -19.18
C ARG A 143 25.00 3.01 -20.07
N LEU A 144 26.15 2.70 -19.47
CA LEU A 144 27.39 2.42 -20.17
C LEU A 144 27.27 1.20 -21.09
N ILE A 145 26.73 0.08 -20.58
CA ILE A 145 26.59 -1.19 -21.32
C ILE A 145 25.61 -1.05 -22.50
N PHE A 146 24.49 -0.36 -22.28
CA PHE A 146 23.43 -0.20 -23.27
C PHE A 146 23.54 1.10 -24.08
N ASP A 147 24.66 1.81 -24.01
CA ASP A 147 24.88 3.00 -24.83
C ASP A 147 24.98 2.61 -26.32
N PRO A 148 24.07 3.08 -27.18
CA PRO A 148 24.08 2.79 -28.60
C PRO A 148 25.32 3.33 -29.34
N SER A 149 26.11 4.21 -28.72
CA SER A 149 27.37 4.73 -29.28
C SER A 149 28.50 3.69 -29.34
N GLY A 150 28.40 2.60 -28.56
CA GLY A 150 29.17 1.36 -28.73
C GLY A 150 30.68 1.44 -28.49
N GLN A 151 31.22 2.47 -27.82
CA GLN A 151 32.66 2.74 -27.81
C GLN A 151 33.43 2.51 -26.50
N GLN A 152 32.79 2.11 -25.39
CA GLN A 152 33.49 2.00 -24.11
C GLN A 152 33.70 0.55 -23.67
N TYR A 153 34.97 0.15 -23.53
CA TYR A 153 35.36 -1.10 -22.89
C TYR A 153 35.14 -1.01 -21.38
N LEU A 154 34.64 -2.09 -20.79
CA LEU A 154 34.45 -2.19 -19.36
C LEU A 154 35.80 -2.35 -18.65
N THR A 155 35.94 -1.68 -17.50
CA THR A 155 37.07 -1.88 -16.57
C THR A 155 36.94 -3.20 -15.82
N GLU A 156 38.04 -3.70 -15.25
CA GLU A 156 38.01 -4.93 -14.43
C GLU A 156 37.03 -4.83 -13.25
N GLU A 157 36.95 -3.66 -12.61
CA GLU A 157 36.00 -3.39 -11.52
C GLU A 157 34.54 -3.48 -11.99
N GLN A 158 34.24 -2.97 -13.19
CA GLN A 158 32.91 -3.05 -13.79
C GLN A 158 32.56 -4.48 -14.21
N CYS A 159 33.50 -5.24 -14.76
CA CYS A 159 33.31 -6.66 -15.06
C CYS A 159 33.00 -7.45 -13.78
N ALA A 160 33.74 -7.22 -12.69
CA ALA A 160 33.50 -7.87 -11.41
C ALA A 160 32.11 -7.55 -10.83
N LEU A 161 31.63 -6.31 -11.00
CA LEU A 161 30.26 -5.93 -10.58
C LEU A 161 29.17 -6.65 -11.37
N ILE A 162 29.36 -6.87 -12.67
CA ILE A 162 28.38 -7.59 -13.53
C ILE A 162 28.33 -9.07 -13.17
N GLU A 163 29.47 -9.66 -12.85
CA GLU A 163 29.59 -11.07 -12.44
C GLU A 163 29.05 -11.32 -11.02
N ASP A 164 28.81 -10.28 -10.23
CA ASP A 164 28.21 -10.38 -8.91
C ASP A 164 26.74 -10.86 -9.00
N LYS A 165 26.39 -11.84 -8.18
CA LYS A 165 25.01 -12.34 -8.05
C LYS A 165 24.03 -11.26 -7.58
N ALA A 166 24.50 -10.28 -6.80
CA ALA A 166 23.71 -9.15 -6.34
C ALA A 166 23.26 -8.27 -7.50
N PHE A 167 24.12 -8.04 -8.51
CA PHE A 167 23.76 -7.32 -9.73
C PHE A 167 22.63 -8.05 -10.46
N ALA A 168 22.85 -9.32 -10.84
CA ALA A 168 21.86 -10.09 -11.59
C ALA A 168 20.50 -10.16 -10.85
N LYS A 169 20.54 -10.32 -9.52
CA LYS A 169 19.35 -10.33 -8.68
C LYS A 169 18.62 -8.99 -8.70
N ALA A 170 19.32 -7.87 -8.51
CA ALA A 170 18.69 -6.55 -8.47
C ALA A 170 18.01 -6.18 -9.80
N ILE A 171 18.65 -6.49 -10.94
CA ILE A 171 18.07 -6.24 -12.26
C ILE A 171 16.85 -7.12 -12.50
N LYS A 172 16.93 -8.40 -12.14
CA LYS A 172 15.80 -9.33 -12.25
C LYS A 172 14.61 -8.88 -11.41
N GLU A 173 14.82 -8.54 -10.14
CA GLU A 173 13.76 -8.09 -9.23
C GLU A 173 13.09 -6.79 -9.73
N LEU A 174 13.87 -5.85 -10.28
CA LEU A 174 13.33 -4.64 -10.89
C LEU A 174 12.48 -4.95 -12.12
N ALA A 175 12.96 -5.83 -13.01
CA ALA A 175 12.22 -6.23 -14.21
C ALA A 175 10.90 -6.94 -13.86
N GLU A 176 10.93 -7.87 -12.91
CA GLU A 176 9.75 -8.58 -12.42
C GLU A 176 8.74 -7.62 -11.78
N ALA A 177 9.19 -6.73 -10.88
CA ALA A 177 8.31 -5.76 -10.25
C ALA A 177 7.69 -4.78 -11.25
N LYS A 178 8.45 -4.34 -12.26
CA LYS A 178 7.94 -3.46 -13.32
C LYS A 178 6.94 -4.20 -14.22
N ALA A 179 7.21 -5.46 -14.55
CA ALA A 179 6.30 -6.29 -15.33
C ALA A 179 4.97 -6.54 -14.59
N GLU A 180 5.02 -6.84 -13.29
CA GLU A 180 3.82 -7.00 -12.46
C GLU A 180 2.99 -5.70 -12.40
N MET A 181 3.64 -4.54 -12.22
CA MET A 181 2.95 -3.23 -12.23
C MET A 181 2.28 -2.95 -13.58
N THR A 182 3.01 -3.14 -14.68
CA THR A 182 2.44 -2.94 -16.03
C THR A 182 1.27 -3.88 -16.30
N ARG A 183 1.37 -5.15 -15.89
CA ARG A 183 0.26 -6.11 -16.03
C ARG A 183 -0.96 -5.64 -15.25
N PHE A 184 -0.77 -5.20 -14.01
CA PHE A 184 -1.85 -4.65 -13.19
C PHE A 184 -2.53 -3.47 -13.89
N ASP A 185 -1.76 -2.48 -14.37
CA ASP A 185 -2.30 -1.29 -15.06
C ASP A 185 -3.11 -1.66 -16.32
N LEU A 186 -2.80 -2.78 -16.97
CA LEU A 186 -3.53 -3.28 -18.15
C LEU A 186 -4.81 -4.06 -17.81
N THR A 187 -4.90 -4.65 -16.63
CA THR A 187 -6.01 -5.57 -16.25
C THR A 187 -6.94 -5.02 -15.18
N ALA A 188 -6.55 -3.94 -14.50
CA ALA A 188 -7.38 -3.31 -13.48
C ALA A 188 -8.69 -2.78 -14.08
N THR A 189 -9.79 -2.90 -13.33
CA THR A 189 -11.09 -2.36 -13.73
C THR A 189 -11.12 -0.84 -13.63
N GLY A 190 -10.28 -0.28 -12.76
CA GLY A 190 -10.25 1.16 -12.48
C GLY A 190 -11.08 1.57 -11.27
N ASP A 191 -11.77 0.62 -10.64
CA ASP A 191 -12.67 0.87 -9.50
C ASP A 191 -11.93 1.43 -8.28
N TRP A 192 -10.59 1.27 -8.22
CA TRP A 192 -9.76 1.86 -7.15
C TRP A 192 -9.91 3.38 -7.06
N GLN A 193 -10.34 4.05 -8.13
CA GLN A 193 -10.63 5.48 -8.12
C GLN A 193 -11.77 5.82 -7.16
N LEU A 194 -12.80 4.97 -7.02
CA LEU A 194 -13.91 5.17 -6.08
C LEU A 194 -13.42 5.32 -4.63
N ILE A 195 -12.42 4.53 -4.27
CA ILE A 195 -11.80 4.57 -2.94
C ILE A 195 -10.91 5.81 -2.79
N LEU A 196 -10.12 6.13 -3.83
CA LEU A 196 -9.26 7.31 -3.77
C LEU A 196 -10.03 8.62 -3.72
N ASP A 197 -11.14 8.74 -4.45
CA ASP A 197 -11.96 9.94 -4.44
C ASP A 197 -12.54 10.20 -3.03
N CYS A 198 -12.85 9.15 -2.27
CA CYS A 198 -13.26 9.26 -0.87
C CYS A 198 -12.11 9.72 0.05
N ILE A 199 -10.88 9.24 -0.19
CA ILE A 199 -9.70 9.60 0.61
C ILE A 199 -9.17 10.99 0.26
N LEU A 200 -9.30 11.39 -1.00
CA LEU A 200 -8.76 12.64 -1.56
C LEU A 200 -9.82 13.73 -1.71
N SER A 201 -11.06 13.49 -1.25
CA SER A 201 -12.11 14.50 -1.25
C SER A 201 -11.63 15.77 -0.53
N GLU A 202 -12.16 16.93 -0.93
CA GLU A 202 -11.74 18.22 -0.34
C GLU A 202 -11.97 18.27 1.18
N GLU A 203 -12.99 17.56 1.67
CA GLU A 203 -13.31 17.37 3.09
C GLU A 203 -12.15 16.70 3.85
N VAL A 204 -11.48 15.71 3.24
CA VAL A 204 -10.33 15.00 3.82
C VAL A 204 -8.99 15.72 3.54
N SER A 205 -8.91 16.45 2.43
CA SER A 205 -7.71 17.19 1.99
C SER A 205 -7.39 18.41 2.87
N GLN A 206 -8.40 19.08 3.41
CA GLN A 206 -8.19 20.18 4.37
C GLN A 206 -7.54 19.68 5.67
N GLU A 207 -7.74 18.41 6.04
CA GLU A 207 -7.16 17.78 7.24
C GLU A 207 -5.78 17.11 6.99
N LEU A 208 -5.50 16.62 5.77
CA LEU A 208 -4.19 16.07 5.37
C LEU A 208 -3.05 17.10 5.39
N THR A 209 -3.37 18.39 5.28
CA THR A 209 -2.37 19.46 5.28
C THR A 209 -1.68 19.63 6.66
N VAL A 210 -2.24 19.03 7.72
CA VAL A 210 -1.72 19.15 9.09
C VAL A 210 -0.82 17.98 9.52
N ASN A 211 -0.85 16.82 8.84
CA ASN A 211 -0.15 15.61 9.29
C ASN A 211 0.51 14.81 8.15
N LEU A 212 1.45 15.41 7.41
CA LEU A 212 2.60 14.63 6.96
C LEU A 212 3.62 14.57 8.10
N PRO A 213 4.17 13.40 8.47
CA PRO A 213 5.32 13.37 9.36
C PRO A 213 6.41 14.20 8.70
N ALA A 214 6.72 15.35 9.31
CA ALA A 214 7.82 16.18 8.89
C ALA A 214 9.03 15.25 8.73
N GLU A 215 9.54 15.15 7.51
CA GLU A 215 10.75 14.41 7.22
C GLU A 215 11.76 14.77 8.30
N ARG A 216 12.36 13.75 8.95
CA ARG A 216 13.57 13.95 9.73
C ARG A 216 14.66 14.43 8.77
N ARG A 217 14.66 15.72 8.47
CA ARG A 217 15.78 16.43 7.89
C ARG A 217 16.86 16.42 8.97
N SER A 218 17.70 15.40 8.94
CA SER A 218 19.00 15.46 9.59
C SER A 218 19.70 16.73 9.07
N PRO A 219 20.13 17.67 9.92
CA PRO A 219 20.89 18.82 9.44
C PRO A 219 22.21 18.31 8.83
N PRO A 220 22.72 18.97 7.77
CA PRO A 220 24.00 18.61 7.20
C PRO A 220 25.09 18.79 8.26
N LYS A 221 25.98 17.80 8.38
CA LYS A 221 27.21 17.92 9.17
C LYS A 221 28.03 19.09 8.62
N ALA A 222 28.01 20.22 9.31
CA ALA A 222 28.99 21.27 9.12
C ALA A 222 30.32 20.79 9.73
N ASN A 223 31.13 20.12 8.92
CA ASN A 223 32.53 19.89 9.22
C ASN A 223 33.30 21.08 8.64
N GLY A 224 33.89 21.91 9.50
CA GLY A 224 34.76 23.00 9.05
C GLY A 224 34.73 24.23 9.96
N GLN A 225 35.27 24.12 11.17
CA GLN A 225 35.91 25.28 11.80
C GLN A 225 37.41 25.06 11.80
N VAL A 226 38.05 25.93 11.02
CA VAL A 226 39.47 26.08 10.79
C VAL A 226 40.12 26.63 12.07
N ALA A 227 41.37 26.21 12.27
CA ALA A 227 42.25 26.53 13.38
C ALA A 227 42.27 28.01 13.77
N ALA A 228 42.17 28.28 15.08
CA ALA A 228 42.73 29.47 15.69
C ALA A 228 44.12 29.11 16.24
N SER A 229 45.17 29.69 15.65
CA SER A 229 46.52 29.75 16.24
C SER A 229 46.60 30.88 17.28
N PRO A 230 47.57 30.82 18.22
CA PRO A 230 47.56 31.58 19.45
C PRO A 230 48.10 33.00 19.27
N ALA A 231 47.61 33.93 20.08
CA ALA A 231 48.15 35.28 20.19
C ALA A 231 49.32 35.31 21.19
N GLU A 232 50.35 36.05 20.80
CA GLU A 232 51.47 36.55 21.63
C GLU A 232 51.00 37.44 22.79
#